data_AF-A0A7C3Z6U3-F1
#
_entry.id   AF-A0A7C3Z6U3-F1
#
_cell.length_a   1.000
_cell.length_b   1.000
_cell.length_c   1.000
_cell.angle_alpha   90.00
_cell.angle_beta   90.00
_cell.angle_gamma   90.00
#
_symmetry.space_group_name_H-M   'P 1'
#
loop_
_entity.id
_entity.type
_entity.pdbx_description
1 polymer ?
#
loop_
_entity_poly.entity_id
_entity_poly.type
_entity_poly.pdbx_seq_one_letter_code
_entity_poly.pdbx_strand_id
1 'polypeptide(L)' 'SNVQFFCMRCSKQTRIGLKLMADGSKARFCRKCGEIVETK' A
#
# COMPACT_ATOMS: atom_id res chain seq x y z
N SER A 1 6.16 14.80 8.67
CA SER A 1 6.58 13.40 8.86
C SER A 1 7.50 13.03 7.73
N ASN A 2 8.73 12.62 8.01
CA ASN A 2 9.78 12.36 7.00
C ASN A 2 9.84 10.87 6.60
N VAL A 3 8.89 10.06 7.06
CA VAL A 3 8.86 8.61 6.83
C VAL A 3 7.93 8.27 5.68
N GLN A 4 8.41 7.43 4.76
CA GLN A 4 7.65 6.90 3.62
C GLN A 4 7.59 5.38 3.69
N PHE A 5 6.54 4.79 3.10
CA PHE A 5 6.44 3.34 2.98
C PHE A 5 7.46 2.81 1.96
N PHE A 6 8.23 1.82 2.37
CA PHE A 6 9.11 1.09 1.47
C PHE A 6 8.42 -0.18 0.99
N CYS A 7 8.15 -0.26 -0.31
CA CYS A 7 7.53 -1.45 -0.90
C CYS A 7 8.62 -2.48 -1.21
N MET A 8 8.56 -3.64 -0.56
CA MET A 8 9.52 -4.74 -0.74
C MET A 8 9.48 -5.33 -2.16
N ARG A 9 8.33 -5.32 -2.83
CA ARG A 9 8.25 -5.76 -4.25
C ARG A 9 8.95 -4.82 -5.22
N CYS A 10 8.77 -3.51 -5.01
CA CYS A 10 9.34 -2.51 -5.90
C CYS A 10 10.78 -2.15 -5.53
N SER A 11 11.23 -2.57 -4.33
CA SER A 11 12.46 -2.12 -3.67
C SER A 11 12.61 -0.59 -3.70
N LYS A 12 11.50 0.13 -3.57
CA LYS A 12 11.44 1.58 -3.72
C LYS A 12 10.50 2.20 -2.69
N GLN A 13 10.85 3.42 -2.29
CA GLN A 13 9.97 4.30 -1.54
C GLN A 13 8.75 4.66 -2.39
N THR A 14 7.57 4.59 -1.80
CA THR A 14 6.31 4.83 -2.51
C THR A 14 5.22 5.28 -1.56
N ARG A 15 4.17 5.90 -2.13
CA ARG A 15 2.98 6.26 -1.37
C ARG A 15 1.99 5.10 -1.35
N ILE A 16 1.29 4.98 -0.24
CA ILE A 16 0.19 4.03 -0.07
C ILE A 16 -1.11 4.69 -0.56
N GLY A 17 -1.91 3.94 -1.31
CA GLY A 17 -3.31 4.25 -1.62
C GLY A 17 -4.24 3.45 -0.72
N LEU A 18 -5.48 3.93 -0.59
CA LEU A 18 -6.57 3.17 0.03
C LEU A 18 -7.49 2.66 -1.08
N LYS A 19 -7.88 1.39 -1.02
CA LYS A 19 -8.89 0.79 -1.89
C LYS A 19 -9.97 0.16 -1.03
N LEU A 20 -11.23 0.38 -1.39
CA LEU A 20 -12.36 -0.33 -0.78
C LEU A 20 -12.50 -1.68 -1.48
N MET A 21 -12.49 -2.76 -0.70
CA MET A 21 -12.81 -4.09 -1.20
C MET A 21 -14.34 -4.28 -1.24
N ALA A 22 -14.79 -5.33 -1.93
CA ALA A 22 -16.22 -5.65 -2.08
C ALA A 22 -16.92 -5.86 -0.72
N ASP A 23 -16.17 -6.33 0.28
CA ASP A 23 -16.69 -6.60 1.63
C ASP A 23 -16.82 -5.32 2.50
N GLY A 24 -16.61 -4.14 1.91
CA GLY A 24 -16.62 -2.85 2.62
C GLY A 24 -15.34 -2.57 3.43
N SER A 25 -14.40 -3.51 3.47
CA SER A 25 -13.11 -3.35 4.13
C SER A 25 -12.18 -2.41 3.36
N LYS A 26 -11.32 -1.68 4.09
CA LYS A 26 -10.34 -0.76 3.51
C LYS A 26 -8.99 -1.44 3.44
N ALA A 27 -8.51 -1.65 2.23
CA ALA A 27 -7.18 -2.17 1.97
C ALA A 27 -6.21 -1.03 1.69
N ARG A 28 -5.00 -1.12 2.23
CA ARG A 28 -3.88 -0.29 1.80
C ARG A 28 -3.19 -0.97 0.62
N PHE A 29 -2.76 -0.21 -0.37
CA PHE A 29 -2.04 -0.75 -1.51
C PHE A 29 -0.88 0.15 -1.94
N CYS A 30 0.16 -0.43 -2.52
CA CYS A 30 1.26 0.30 -3.11
C CYS A 30 0.80 1.01 -4.38
N ARG A 31 0.93 2.34 -4.47
CA ARG A 31 0.54 3.09 -5.67
C ARG A 31 1.40 2.81 -6.91
N LYS A 32 2.58 2.20 -6.76
CA LYS A 32 3.47 1.88 -7.88
C LYS A 32 3.17 0.53 -8.53
N CYS A 33 3.10 -0.54 -7.73
CA CYS A 33 2.86 -1.90 -8.25
C CYS A 33 1.44 -2.40 -8.05
N GLY A 34 0.59 -1.69 -7.29
CA GLY A 34 -0.77 -2.14 -6.99
C GLY A 34 -0.88 -3.22 -5.91
N GLU A 35 0.23 -3.65 -5.33
CA GLU A 35 0.25 -4.71 -4.32
C GLU A 35 -0.45 -4.27 -3.02
N ILE A 36 -1.28 -5.15 -2.47
CA ILE A 36 -1.97 -4.93 -1.20
C ILE A 36 -0.94 -4.97 -0.07
N VAL A 37 -0.91 -3.91 0.72
CA VAL A 37 -0.09 -3.79 1.92
C VAL A 37 -0.93 -4.33 3.08
N GLU A 38 -0.82 -5.63 3.34
CA GLU A 38 -1.41 -6.23 4.53
C GLU A 38 -0.58 -5.83 5.76
N THR A 39 -1.27 -5.27 6.75
CA THR A 39 -0.69 -5.02 8.07
C THR A 39 -0.89 -6.30 8.86
N LYS A 40 0.18 -7.02 9.13
CA LYS A 40 0.14 -8.06 10.17
C LYS A 40 0.04 -7.39 11.54
#